data_AF-A0A1D9P5K6-F1
#
_entry.id   AF-A0A1D9P5K6-F1
#
_cell.length_a   1.000
_cell.length_b   1.000
_cell.length_c   1.000
_cell.angle_alpha   90.00
_cell.angle_beta   90.00
_cell.angle_gamma   90.00
#
_symmetry.space_group_name_H-M   'P 1'
#
loop_
_entity.id
_entity.type
_entity.pdbx_description
1 polymer ?
#
loop_
_entity_poly.entity_id
_entity_poly.type
_entity_poly.pdbx_seq_one_letter_code
_entity_poly.pdbx_strand_id
1 'polypeptide(L)'
;MTYTDKSKEYSTKYMKDKQLRVPLNWLKEDFENRVKPAIQRSGIPVSTFIKDAVNEKLIRDGLVPPDVCGIPGTVGYAIQKYLNDEKKTVLYITVGDTMYSYIKADKAGHTWETAIEEYGAMECDKVSAEDYVVEIRCK
;
A
#
# COMPACT_ATOMS: atom_id res chain seq x y z
N MET A 1 -9.88 -22.13 18.86
CA MET A 1 -9.06 -20.99 18.40
C MET A 1 -9.97 -20.04 17.62
N THR A 2 -10.49 -18.99 18.27
CA THR A 2 -11.59 -18.13 17.76
C THR A 2 -11.34 -16.64 17.98
N TYR A 3 -10.13 -16.27 18.44
CA TYR A 3 -9.78 -14.91 18.84
C TYR A 3 -9.29 -14.01 17.68
N THR A 4 -8.93 -14.60 16.53
CA THR A 4 -8.38 -13.88 15.37
C THR A 4 -9.43 -13.30 14.44
N ASP A 5 -10.60 -13.93 14.29
CA ASP A 5 -11.62 -13.48 13.34
C ASP A 5 -12.37 -12.23 13.82
N LYS A 6 -12.79 -12.19 15.08
CA LYS A 6 -13.47 -11.00 15.64
C LYS A 6 -12.57 -9.77 15.59
N SER A 7 -11.29 -9.92 15.89
CA SER A 7 -10.31 -8.82 15.87
C SER A 7 -10.11 -8.23 14.47
N LYS A 8 -10.18 -9.06 13.41
CA LYS A 8 -10.14 -8.61 12.01
C LYS A 8 -11.41 -7.89 11.59
N GLU A 9 -12.59 -8.33 12.06
CA GLU A 9 -13.85 -7.62 11.82
C GLU A 9 -13.87 -6.24 12.48
N TYR A 10 -13.38 -6.13 13.72
CA TYR A 10 -13.32 -4.85 14.41
C TYR A 10 -12.36 -3.86 13.74
N SER A 11 -11.18 -4.32 13.29
CA SER A 11 -10.22 -3.46 12.60
C SER A 11 -10.72 -3.00 11.23
N THR A 12 -11.33 -3.88 10.44
CA THR A 12 -11.94 -3.50 9.16
C THR A 12 -13.13 -2.56 9.33
N LYS A 13 -13.96 -2.75 10.37
CA LYS A 13 -15.06 -1.84 10.69
C LYS A 13 -14.55 -0.46 11.06
N TYR A 14 -13.54 -0.38 11.93
CA TYR A 14 -12.93 0.87 12.36
C TYR A 14 -12.25 1.63 11.19
N MET A 15 -11.57 0.90 10.30
CA MET A 15 -10.97 1.49 9.09
C MET A 15 -12.01 2.08 8.14
N LYS A 16 -13.14 1.40 7.94
CA LYS A 16 -14.24 1.90 7.10
C LYS A 16 -14.94 3.12 7.72
N ASP A 17 -15.04 3.16 9.04
CA ASP A 17 -15.69 4.26 9.77
C ASP A 17 -14.86 5.54 9.74
N LYS A 18 -13.53 5.42 9.90
CA LYS A 18 -12.59 6.54 9.81
C LYS A 18 -12.21 6.94 8.38
N GLN A 19 -12.69 6.21 7.38
CA GLN A 19 -12.39 6.53 5.99
C GLN A 19 -13.09 7.83 5.59
N LEU A 20 -12.29 8.85 5.23
CA LEU A 20 -12.80 10.11 4.70
C LEU A 20 -13.65 9.84 3.46
N ARG A 21 -14.91 10.30 3.50
CA ARG A 21 -15.84 10.18 2.37
C ARG A 21 -15.85 11.49 1.60
N VAL A 22 -15.37 11.44 0.36
CA VAL A 22 -15.43 12.57 -0.57
C VAL A 22 -16.63 12.36 -1.50
N PRO A 23 -17.69 13.17 -1.41
CA PRO A 23 -18.80 13.08 -2.36
C PRO A 23 -18.30 13.54 -3.74
N LEU A 24 -18.53 12.71 -4.75
CA LEU A 24 -18.16 13.05 -6.12
C LEU A 24 -19.39 13.53 -6.88
N ASN A 25 -19.37 14.78 -7.34
CA ASN A 25 -20.43 15.35 -8.14
C ASN A 25 -20.07 15.21 -9.63
N TRP A 26 -20.57 14.15 -10.26
CA TRP A 26 -20.36 13.90 -11.68
C TRP A 26 -21.53 14.45 -12.50
N LEU A 27 -21.24 14.90 -13.72
CA LEU A 27 -22.26 15.07 -14.72
C LEU A 27 -22.82 13.69 -15.09
N LYS A 28 -24.16 13.56 -15.06
CA LYS A 28 -24.84 12.27 -15.27
C LYS A 28 -24.45 11.62 -16.59
N GLU A 29 -24.35 12.41 -17.64
CA GLU A 29 -24.00 11.95 -18.99
C GLU A 29 -22.56 11.42 -19.06
N ASP A 30 -21.61 12.07 -18.40
CA ASP A 30 -20.20 11.66 -18.41
C ASP A 30 -20.01 10.36 -17.62
N PHE A 31 -20.75 10.19 -16.52
CA PHE A 31 -20.76 8.96 -15.75
C PHE A 31 -21.35 7.79 -16.54
N GLU A 32 -22.52 7.96 -17.16
CA GLU A 32 -23.20 6.88 -17.88
C GLU A 32 -22.48 6.47 -19.17
N ASN A 33 -21.92 7.43 -19.90
CA ASN A 33 -21.33 7.17 -21.22
C ASN A 33 -19.85 6.75 -21.16
N ARG A 34 -19.08 7.22 -20.16
CA ARG A 34 -17.62 6.95 -20.10
C ARG A 34 -17.22 6.12 -18.90
N VAL A 35 -17.66 6.49 -17.71
CA VAL A 35 -17.16 5.91 -16.45
C VAL A 35 -17.76 4.54 -16.20
N LYS A 36 -19.09 4.43 -16.25
CA LYS A 36 -19.83 3.18 -16.03
C LYS A 36 -19.40 2.04 -16.97
N PRO A 37 -19.29 2.23 -18.30
CA PRO A 37 -18.82 1.16 -19.18
C PRO A 37 -17.35 0.78 -18.95
N ALA A 38 -16.48 1.73 -18.59
CA ALA A 38 -15.09 1.44 -18.27
C ALA A 38 -14.98 0.56 -17.01
N ILE A 39 -15.74 0.89 -15.96
CA ILE A 39 -15.81 0.08 -14.73
C ILE A 39 -16.34 -1.32 -15.04
N GLN A 40 -17.42 -1.43 -15.83
CA GLN A 40 -17.98 -2.72 -16.20
C GLN A 40 -17.00 -3.61 -16.96
N ARG A 41 -16.17 -3.05 -17.85
CA ARG A 41 -15.11 -3.80 -18.54
C ARG A 41 -14.00 -4.25 -17.60
N SER A 42 -13.67 -3.44 -16.59
CA SER A 42 -12.61 -3.75 -15.64
C SER A 42 -12.97 -4.84 -14.63
N GLY A 43 -14.26 -5.07 -14.39
CA GLY A 43 -14.74 -6.07 -13.43
C GLY A 43 -14.47 -5.74 -11.95
N ILE A 44 -13.82 -4.61 -11.65
CA ILE A 44 -13.50 -4.17 -10.29
C ILE A 44 -14.59 -3.25 -9.71
N PRO A 45 -14.70 -3.15 -8.36
CA PRO A 45 -15.64 -2.24 -7.73
C PRO A 45 -15.41 -0.79 -8.14
N VAL A 46 -16.50 -0.04 -8.31
CA VAL A 46 -16.50 1.39 -8.71
C VAL A 46 -15.51 2.22 -7.87
N SER A 47 -15.50 1.99 -6.56
CA SER A 47 -14.62 2.72 -5.64
C SER A 47 -13.14 2.39 -5.82
N THR A 48 -12.80 1.16 -6.20
CA THR A 48 -11.43 0.74 -6.51
C THR A 48 -10.99 1.35 -7.83
N PHE A 49 -11.81 1.25 -8.87
CA PHE A 49 -11.52 1.82 -10.18
C PHE A 49 -11.22 3.33 -10.12
N ILE A 50 -12.03 4.08 -9.37
CA ILE A 50 -11.83 5.52 -9.21
C ILE A 50 -10.53 5.82 -8.46
N LYS A 51 -10.18 5.02 -7.44
CA LYS A 51 -8.92 5.20 -6.70
C LYS A 51 -7.71 4.95 -7.60
N ASP A 52 -7.74 3.89 -8.40
CA ASP A 52 -6.65 3.56 -9.32
C ASP A 52 -6.45 4.67 -10.35
N ALA A 53 -7.53 5.17 -10.94
CA ALA A 53 -7.47 6.28 -11.90
C ALA A 53 -6.96 7.60 -11.28
N VAL A 54 -7.33 7.88 -10.03
CA VAL A 54 -6.80 9.05 -9.30
C VAL A 54 -5.31 8.87 -9.01
N ASN A 55 -4.89 7.69 -8.57
CA ASN A 55 -3.49 7.39 -8.30
C ASN A 55 -2.63 7.49 -9.57
N GLU A 56 -3.08 6.92 -10.67
CA GLU A 56 -2.40 7.03 -11.97
C GLU A 56 -2.20 8.50 -12.37
N LYS A 57 -3.23 9.33 -12.17
CA LYS A 57 -3.14 10.77 -12.43
C LYS A 57 -2.15 11.47 -11.50
N LEU A 58 -2.18 11.17 -10.19
CA LEU A 58 -1.26 11.76 -9.21
C LEU A 58 0.20 11.41 -9.51
N ILE A 59 0.46 10.18 -9.96
CA ILE A 59 1.78 9.73 -10.41
C ILE A 59 2.20 10.49 -11.68
N ARG A 60 1.30 10.58 -12.67
CA ARG A 60 1.58 11.29 -13.93
C ARG A 60 1.87 12.77 -13.72
N ASP A 61 1.17 13.38 -12.78
CA ASP A 61 1.33 14.79 -12.41
C ASP A 61 2.54 15.01 -11.48
N GLY A 62 3.27 13.95 -11.10
CA GLY A 62 4.47 14.02 -10.25
C GLY A 62 4.21 14.43 -8.81
N LEU A 63 2.93 14.46 -8.40
CA LEU A 63 2.53 14.81 -7.03
C LEU A 63 2.79 13.67 -6.05
N VAL A 64 2.97 12.47 -6.57
CA VAL A 64 3.24 11.25 -5.83
C VAL A 64 4.27 10.43 -6.62
N PRO A 65 5.36 9.94 -5.98
CA PRO A 65 6.32 9.08 -6.67
C PRO A 65 5.62 7.85 -7.30
N PRO A 66 6.07 7.38 -8.48
CA PRO A 66 5.49 6.20 -9.15
C PRO A 66 5.48 4.95 -8.27
N ASP A 67 6.31 4.95 -7.24
CA ASP A 67 6.46 3.85 -6.33
C ASP A 67 5.29 3.78 -5.33
N VAL A 68 4.72 4.91 -4.90
CA VAL A 68 3.81 5.04 -3.72
C VAL A 68 2.52 4.23 -3.80
N CYS A 69 2.21 3.63 -4.95
CA CYS A 69 1.11 2.69 -5.12
C CYS A 69 1.64 1.30 -5.45
N GLY A 70 2.39 0.68 -4.52
CA GLY A 70 2.69 -0.75 -4.61
C GLY A 70 1.42 -1.59 -4.74
N ILE A 71 1.52 -2.74 -5.41
CA ILE A 71 0.45 -3.74 -5.46
C ILE A 71 0.13 -4.15 -4.01
N PRO A 72 -1.14 -4.07 -3.56
CA PRO A 72 -1.49 -4.47 -2.20
C PRO A 72 -1.01 -5.89 -1.92
N GLY A 73 -0.22 -6.06 -0.86
CA GLY A 73 0.37 -7.35 -0.52
C GLY A 73 1.79 -7.57 -1.03
N THR A 74 2.47 -6.57 -1.60
CA THR A 74 3.91 -6.67 -1.87
C THR A 74 4.78 -5.99 -0.81
N VAL A 75 6.06 -6.34 -0.79
CA VAL A 75 7.07 -5.71 0.06
C VAL A 75 7.13 -4.20 -0.18
N GLY A 76 7.12 -3.74 -1.43
CA GLY A 76 7.20 -2.31 -1.76
C GLY A 76 6.04 -1.52 -1.16
N TYR A 77 4.82 -2.05 -1.25
CA TYR A 77 3.63 -1.46 -0.62
C TYR A 77 3.77 -1.39 0.90
N ALA A 78 4.29 -2.45 1.52
CA ALA A 78 4.50 -2.52 2.96
C ALA A 78 5.55 -1.51 3.44
N ILE A 79 6.67 -1.35 2.73
CA ILE A 79 7.72 -0.36 3.05
C ILE A 79 7.15 1.07 2.96
N GLN A 80 6.44 1.38 1.89
CA GLN A 80 5.88 2.73 1.65
C GLN A 80 4.90 3.19 2.71
N LYS A 81 4.13 2.27 3.28
CA LYS A 81 3.23 2.55 4.41
C LYS A 81 3.97 3.20 5.59
N TYR A 82 5.25 2.85 5.80
CA TYR A 82 6.06 3.34 6.92
C TYR A 82 7.14 4.34 6.49
N LEU A 83 7.24 4.64 5.19
CA LEU A 83 8.27 5.53 4.65
C LEU A 83 8.15 6.95 5.18
N ASN A 84 6.94 7.43 5.47
CA ASN A 84 6.72 8.76 6.07
C ASN A 84 6.68 8.74 7.61
N ASP A 85 6.84 7.57 8.25
CA ASP A 85 6.87 7.47 9.72
C ASP A 85 8.29 7.73 10.22
N GLU A 86 8.52 8.93 10.78
CA GLU A 86 9.84 9.34 11.31
C GLU A 86 10.33 8.45 12.46
N LYS A 87 9.44 7.74 13.15
CA LYS A 87 9.85 6.82 14.23
C LYS A 87 10.41 5.53 13.68
N LYS A 88 10.02 5.11 12.48
CA LYS A 88 10.49 3.88 11.84
C LYS A 88 11.80 4.14 11.13
N THR A 89 12.88 3.54 11.63
CA THR A 89 14.24 3.77 11.14
C THR A 89 14.87 2.50 10.57
N VAL A 90 14.43 1.32 11.01
CA VAL A 90 15.01 0.02 10.63
C VAL A 90 13.95 -0.85 9.96
N LEU A 91 14.35 -1.54 8.91
CA LEU A 91 13.54 -2.49 8.16
C LEU A 91 14.26 -3.85 8.11
N TYR A 92 13.56 -4.92 8.42
CA TYR A 92 14.00 -6.29 8.20
C TYR A 92 13.12 -6.95 7.14
N ILE A 93 13.75 -7.61 6.18
CA ILE A 93 13.07 -8.44 5.18
C ILE A 93 13.53 -9.87 5.35
N THR A 94 12.60 -10.78 5.63
CA THR A 94 12.88 -12.22 5.72
C THR A 94 12.41 -12.91 4.44
N VAL A 95 13.33 -13.57 3.75
CA VAL A 95 13.05 -14.39 2.56
C VAL A 95 13.51 -15.82 2.86
N GLY A 96 12.56 -16.75 2.98
CA GLY A 96 12.85 -18.10 3.48
C GLY A 96 13.45 -18.05 4.89
N ASP A 97 14.66 -18.60 5.04
CA ASP A 97 15.41 -18.62 6.31
C ASP A 97 16.42 -17.45 6.44
N THR A 98 16.48 -16.56 5.45
CA THR A 98 17.46 -15.45 5.42
C THR A 98 16.81 -14.13 5.79
N MET A 99 17.42 -13.37 6.70
CA MET A 99 16.96 -12.06 7.11
C MET A 99 17.94 -10.97 6.65
N TYR A 100 17.43 -10.00 5.92
CA TYR A 100 18.14 -8.82 5.42
C TYR A 100 17.73 -7.59 6.23
N SER A 101 18.68 -6.69 6.49
CA SER A 101 18.44 -5.49 7.30
C SER A 101 18.76 -4.22 6.51
N TYR A 102 17.85 -3.26 6.60
CA TYR A 102 17.92 -1.99 5.91
C TYR A 102 17.67 -0.86 6.89
N ILE A 103 18.30 0.28 6.64
CA ILE A 103 18.14 1.49 7.45
C ILE A 103 17.63 2.61 6.58
N LYS A 104 16.85 3.52 7.16
CA LYS A 104 16.24 4.65 6.44
C LYS A 104 17.24 5.77 6.10
N ALA A 105 18.53 5.45 5.96
CA ALA A 105 19.63 6.40 6.10
C ALA A 105 19.86 7.30 4.88
N ASP A 106 20.11 8.58 5.16
CA ASP A 106 20.54 9.66 4.26
C ASP A 106 22.06 9.57 3.89
N LYS A 107 22.78 8.56 4.39
CA LYS A 107 24.24 8.40 4.14
C LYS A 107 24.62 6.92 4.01
N ALA A 108 25.06 6.56 2.80
CA ALA A 108 25.77 5.33 2.37
C ALA A 108 25.48 4.05 3.17
N GLY A 109 24.60 3.18 2.65
CA GLY A 109 24.29 1.84 3.16
C GLY A 109 23.16 1.16 2.39
N HIS A 110 22.75 -0.05 2.82
CA HIS A 110 21.54 -0.72 2.32
C HIS A 110 20.31 0.02 2.86
N THR A 111 19.70 0.84 1.99
CA THR A 111 18.60 1.74 2.36
C THR A 111 17.23 1.09 2.16
N TRP A 112 16.17 1.74 2.64
CA TRP A 112 14.80 1.30 2.36
C TRP A 112 14.49 1.36 0.86
N GLU A 113 15.08 2.30 0.14
CA GLU A 113 15.01 2.42 -1.31
C GLU A 113 15.68 1.21 -1.98
N THR A 114 16.87 0.81 -1.51
CA THR A 114 17.54 -0.42 -1.97
C THR A 114 16.67 -1.65 -1.74
N ALA A 115 15.98 -1.72 -0.59
CA ALA A 115 15.06 -2.81 -0.30
C ALA A 115 13.85 -2.85 -1.25
N ILE A 116 13.34 -1.68 -1.67
CA ILE A 116 12.25 -1.58 -2.66
C ILE A 116 12.75 -2.05 -4.04
N GLU A 117 13.96 -1.66 -4.44
CA GLU A 117 14.55 -2.09 -5.72
C GLU A 117 14.78 -3.61 -5.77
N GLU A 118 15.30 -4.20 -4.68
CA GLU A 118 15.65 -5.62 -4.63
C GLU A 118 14.42 -6.53 -4.41
N TYR A 119 13.48 -6.12 -3.54
CA TYR A 119 12.41 -6.98 -3.05
C TYR A 119 11.01 -6.43 -3.29
N GLY A 120 10.86 -5.21 -3.82
CA GLY A 120 9.58 -4.49 -3.85
C GLY A 120 8.44 -5.22 -4.57
N ALA A 121 8.76 -6.07 -5.56
CA ALA A 121 7.80 -6.88 -6.30
C ALA A 121 7.44 -8.21 -5.62
N MET A 122 8.16 -8.63 -4.57
CA MET A 122 7.86 -9.89 -3.87
C MET A 122 6.55 -9.81 -3.11
N GLU A 123 5.83 -10.94 -3.07
CA GLU A 123 4.65 -11.09 -2.23
C GLU A 123 5.02 -11.11 -0.75
N CYS A 124 4.31 -10.32 0.02
CA CYS A 124 4.42 -10.22 1.44
C CYS A 124 3.42 -11.17 2.11
N ASP A 125 3.95 -12.07 2.93
CA ASP A 125 3.16 -12.98 3.76
C ASP A 125 2.73 -12.33 5.07
N LYS A 126 3.64 -11.57 5.70
CA LYS A 126 3.37 -10.94 6.99
C LYS A 126 4.17 -9.66 7.15
N VAL A 127 3.51 -8.63 7.68
CA VAL A 127 4.16 -7.38 8.12
C VAL A 127 3.94 -7.22 9.61
N SER A 128 5.03 -6.98 10.36
CA SER A 128 5.02 -6.55 11.75
C SER A 128 5.68 -5.18 11.85
N ALA A 129 5.22 -4.34 12.77
CA ALA A 129 5.84 -3.06 13.03
C ALA A 129 5.82 -2.77 14.54
N GLU A 130 7.00 -2.66 15.13
CA GLU A 130 7.22 -2.38 16.56
C GLU A 130 8.07 -1.12 16.68
N ASP A 131 7.84 -0.27 17.69
CA ASP A 131 8.57 0.99 17.99
C ASP A 131 9.31 1.65 16.82
N TYR A 132 10.56 1.23 16.55
CA TYR A 132 11.44 1.79 15.51
C TYR A 132 11.68 0.87 14.30
N VAL A 133 11.11 -0.33 14.32
CA VAL A 133 11.41 -1.45 13.40
C VAL A 133 10.17 -1.83 12.59
N VAL A 134 10.39 -2.16 11.32
CA VAL A 134 9.42 -2.82 10.45
C VAL A 134 10.00 -4.18 10.05
N GLU A 135 9.26 -5.27 10.25
CA GLU A 135 9.64 -6.62 9.80
C GLU A 135 8.66 -7.06 8.72
N ILE A 136 9.18 -7.45 7.57
CA ILE A 136 8.43 -7.96 6.42
C ILE A 136 8.89 -9.38 6.15
N ARG A 137 7.96 -10.33 6.15
CA ARG A 137 8.22 -11.70 5.70
C ARG A 137 7.66 -11.90 4.31
N CYS A 138 8.52 -12.36 3.41
CA CYS A 138 8.20 -12.69 2.05
C CYS A 138 7.94 -14.19 1.91
N LYS A 139 7.18 -14.51 0.87
CA LYS A 139 6.85 -15.88 0.47
C LYS A 139 7.93 -16.47 -0.42
#